data_AF-A0A191ZFR0-F1
#
_entry.id   AF-A0A191ZFR0-F1
#
_cell.length_a   1.000
_cell.length_b   1.000
_cell.length_c   1.000
_cell.angle_alpha   90.00
_cell.angle_beta   90.00
_cell.angle_gamma   90.00
#
_symmetry.space_group_name_H-M   'P 1'
#
loop_
_entity.id
_entity.type
_entity.pdbx_description
1 polymer ?
#
loop_
_entity_poly.entity_id
_entity_poly.type
_entity_poly.pdbx_seq_one_letter_code
_entity_poly.pdbx_strand_id
1 'polypeptide(L)'
;MNMNDQAQWYLNTFFTQGEFPGGLSFNAALNQCNLDGTMESLDRVDSLLDQIRTKIKPEFNAFLNVRANQNFLYLLCFYVGHVIAKSSGKAVRWLSYQDMLNEIPDNRQFFPECFQTSATCITPVSFFVPLHSITMRLFEPITTKSVRLSAEGNSVKNA
;
A
#
# COMPACT_ATOMS: atom_id res chain seq x y z
N MET A 1 3.34 -14.93 -10.97
CA MET A 1 2.04 -14.39 -10.52
C MET A 1 1.98 -12.95 -10.99
N ASN A 2 0.91 -12.51 -11.65
CA ASN A 2 0.78 -11.09 -12.03
C ASN A 2 0.43 -10.25 -10.78
N MET A 3 0.50 -8.92 -10.87
CA MET A 3 0.30 -8.07 -9.69
C MET A 3 -1.15 -8.10 -9.15
N ASN A 4 -2.16 -8.37 -9.99
CA ASN A 4 -3.55 -8.50 -9.55
C ASN A 4 -3.76 -9.78 -8.75
N ASP A 5 -3.22 -10.90 -9.23
CA ASP A 5 -3.24 -12.18 -8.52
C ASP A 5 -2.51 -12.05 -7.16
N GLN A 6 -1.39 -11.31 -7.14
CA GLN A 6 -0.65 -11.05 -5.91
C GLN A 6 -1.48 -10.22 -4.92
N ALA A 7 -2.13 -9.14 -5.39
CA ALA A 7 -3.01 -8.34 -4.54
C ALA A 7 -4.14 -9.19 -3.92
N GLN A 8 -4.80 -10.01 -4.73
CA GLN A 8 -5.84 -10.92 -4.26
C GLN A 8 -5.30 -11.93 -3.24
N TRP A 9 -4.14 -12.54 -3.51
CA TRP A 9 -3.51 -13.49 -2.61
C TRP A 9 -3.18 -12.85 -1.25
N TYR A 10 -2.59 -11.65 -1.24
CA TYR A 10 -2.25 -10.94 0.01
C TYR A 10 -3.50 -10.66 0.86
N LEU A 11 -4.54 -10.09 0.23
CA LEU A 11 -5.78 -9.73 0.92
C LEU A 11 -6.50 -10.99 1.43
N ASN A 12 -6.65 -12.01 0.59
CA ASN A 12 -7.29 -13.26 0.99
C ASN A 12 -6.53 -13.94 2.13
N THR A 13 -5.19 -14.04 2.02
CA THR A 13 -4.35 -14.64 3.07
C THR A 13 -4.53 -13.90 4.40
N PHE A 14 -4.53 -12.57 4.39
CA PHE A 14 -4.74 -11.81 5.62
C PHE A 14 -6.14 -12.01 6.22
N PHE A 15 -7.19 -11.85 5.41
CA PHE A 15 -8.58 -11.93 5.90
C PHE A 15 -9.01 -13.35 6.30
N THR A 16 -8.37 -14.38 5.75
CA THR A 16 -8.59 -15.79 6.14
C THR A 16 -7.62 -16.28 7.23
N GLN A 17 -6.79 -15.38 7.77
CA GLN A 17 -5.75 -15.71 8.78
C GLN A 17 -4.77 -16.79 8.31
N GLY A 18 -4.46 -16.81 7.01
CA GLY A 18 -3.47 -17.70 6.42
C GLY A 18 -2.03 -17.29 6.73
N GLU A 19 -1.10 -18.17 6.35
CA GLU A 19 0.33 -17.96 6.58
C GLU A 19 0.99 -17.19 5.43
N PHE A 20 1.84 -16.23 5.79
CA PHE A 20 2.69 -15.52 4.85
C PHE A 20 4.07 -16.19 4.79
N PRO A 21 4.54 -16.65 3.61
CA PRO A 21 5.92 -17.11 3.46
C PRO A 21 6.91 -16.01 3.86
N GLY A 22 7.80 -16.33 4.81
CA GLY A 22 8.72 -15.37 5.41
C GLY A 22 8.11 -14.47 6.50
N GLY A 23 6.89 -14.76 6.95
CA GLY A 23 6.20 -14.10 8.06
C GLY A 23 5.46 -12.81 7.68
N LEU A 24 4.74 -12.25 8.65
CA LEU A 24 4.07 -10.94 8.53
C LEU A 24 4.40 -10.10 9.75
N SER A 25 5.22 -9.07 9.57
CA SER A 25 5.55 -8.14 10.66
C SER A 25 4.32 -7.36 11.10
N PHE A 26 4.27 -7.03 12.38
CA PHE A 26 3.18 -6.25 12.99
C PHE A 26 1.78 -6.90 12.86
N ASN A 27 1.69 -8.23 12.67
CA ASN A 27 0.41 -8.93 12.49
C ASN A 27 -0.61 -8.62 13.62
N ALA A 28 -0.17 -8.63 14.88
CA ALA A 28 -1.06 -8.29 16.00
C ALA A 28 -1.60 -6.85 15.90
N ALA A 29 -0.76 -5.89 15.51
CA ALA A 29 -1.16 -4.50 15.33
C ALA A 29 -2.07 -4.29 14.10
N LEU A 30 -1.80 -5.01 13.01
CA LEU A 30 -2.67 -5.04 11.83
C LEU A 30 -4.08 -5.53 12.16
N ASN A 31 -4.20 -6.58 12.97
CA ASN A 31 -5.51 -7.05 13.44
C ASN A 31 -6.22 -6.01 14.32
N GLN A 32 -5.49 -5.27 15.15
CA GLN A 32 -6.05 -4.17 15.95
C GLN A 32 -6.49 -2.96 15.10
N CYS A 33 -5.88 -2.74 13.93
CA CYS A 33 -6.30 -1.70 13.00
C CYS A 33 -7.68 -1.95 12.39
N ASN A 34 -8.28 -3.14 12.54
CA ASN A 34 -9.59 -3.49 11.98
C ASN A 34 -9.74 -3.05 10.51
N LEU A 35 -9.06 -3.75 9.60
CA LEU A 35 -9.00 -3.43 8.18
C LEU A 35 -10.33 -3.76 7.44
N ASP A 36 -11.41 -3.03 7.77
CA ASP A 36 -12.80 -3.25 7.34
C ASP A 36 -13.18 -2.70 5.94
N GLY A 37 -12.22 -2.19 5.19
CA GLY A 37 -12.37 -1.60 3.86
C GLY A 37 -12.96 -0.19 3.85
N THR A 38 -13.08 0.48 5.00
CA THR A 38 -13.56 1.87 5.10
C THR A 38 -12.41 2.88 4.95
N MET A 39 -12.70 4.16 4.71
CA MET A 39 -11.67 5.21 4.72
C MET A 39 -11.09 5.42 6.11
N GLU A 40 -11.91 5.28 7.14
CA GLU A 40 -11.53 5.39 8.55
C GLU A 40 -10.52 4.31 8.96
N SER A 41 -10.53 3.15 8.29
CA SER A 41 -9.49 2.14 8.48
C SER A 41 -8.11 2.61 8.02
N LEU A 42 -8.03 3.50 7.02
CA LEU A 42 -6.77 4.08 6.58
C LEU A 42 -6.24 5.11 7.57
N ASP A 43 -7.11 5.79 8.33
CA ASP A 43 -6.69 6.65 9.45
C ASP A 43 -6.03 5.81 10.57
N ARG A 44 -6.51 4.58 10.79
CA ARG A 44 -5.90 3.62 11.74
C ARG A 44 -4.57 3.08 11.21
N VAL A 45 -4.44 2.82 9.91
CA VAL A 45 -3.17 2.47 9.27
C VAL A 45 -2.16 3.61 9.42
N ASP A 46 -2.59 4.83 9.15
CA ASP A 46 -1.80 6.05 9.32
C ASP A 46 -1.26 6.18 10.76
N SER A 47 -2.11 5.94 11.75
CA SER A 47 -1.73 5.92 13.17
C SER A 47 -0.75 4.80 13.51
N LEU A 48 -0.90 3.61 12.91
CA LEU A 48 0.04 2.50 13.09
C LEU A 48 1.42 2.84 12.52
N LEU A 49 1.49 3.42 11.32
CA LEU A 49 2.75 3.83 10.70
C LEU A 49 3.48 4.87 11.55
N ASP A 50 2.76 5.84 12.12
CA ASP A 50 3.36 6.83 13.03
C ASP A 50 3.89 6.18 14.32
N GLN A 51 3.18 5.22 14.89
CA GLN A 51 3.64 4.51 16.07
C GLN A 51 4.91 3.70 15.79
N ILE A 52 4.98 3.01 14.64
CA ILE A 52 6.19 2.28 14.24
C ILE A 52 7.35 3.26 14.04
N ARG A 53 7.12 4.34 13.28
CA ARG A 53 8.12 5.39 13.04
C ARG A 53 8.68 5.97 14.33
N THR A 54 7.82 6.32 15.28
CA THR A 54 8.24 7.03 16.51
C THR A 54 8.84 6.11 17.56
N LYS A 55 8.32 4.89 17.71
CA LYS A 55 8.77 3.94 18.76
C LYS A 55 9.91 3.05 18.30
N ILE A 56 9.88 2.56 17.05
CA ILE A 56 10.86 1.61 16.51
C ILE A 56 11.95 2.35 15.73
N LYS A 57 11.62 3.48 15.10
CA LYS A 57 12.55 4.30 14.29
C LYS A 57 13.32 3.46 13.26
N PRO A 58 12.60 2.72 12.39
CA PRO A 58 13.25 1.82 11.47
C PRO A 58 14.12 2.58 10.45
N GLU A 59 15.29 2.03 10.13
CA GLU A 59 16.09 2.47 8.97
C GLU A 59 15.57 1.79 7.71
N PHE A 60 15.44 2.54 6.62
CA PHE A 60 14.76 2.11 5.40
C PHE A 60 15.32 0.81 4.81
N ASN A 61 16.63 0.73 4.58
CA ASN A 61 17.25 -0.43 3.93
C ASN A 61 17.22 -1.67 4.82
N ALA A 62 17.56 -1.52 6.10
CA ALA A 62 17.50 -2.59 7.09
C ALA A 62 16.08 -3.13 7.24
N PHE A 63 15.07 -2.25 7.22
CA PHE A 63 13.67 -2.65 7.30
C PHE A 63 13.26 -3.45 6.06
N LEU A 64 13.61 -2.99 4.85
CA LEU A 64 13.28 -3.68 3.60
C LEU A 64 14.06 -4.97 3.37
N ASN A 65 15.19 -5.19 4.03
CA ASN A 65 15.92 -6.47 3.96
C ASN A 65 15.21 -7.62 4.69
N VAL A 66 14.16 -7.34 5.46
CA VAL A 66 13.37 -8.35 6.17
C VAL A 66 12.12 -8.70 5.38
N ARG A 67 11.95 -9.99 5.03
CA ARG A 67 10.79 -10.44 4.23
C ARG A 67 9.44 -10.15 4.89
N ALA A 68 9.33 -10.37 6.20
CA ALA A 68 8.11 -10.08 6.96
C ALA A 68 7.70 -8.60 6.91
N ASN A 69 8.67 -7.68 6.83
CA ASN A 69 8.45 -6.25 6.70
C ASN A 69 7.99 -5.87 5.28
N GLN A 70 8.57 -6.48 4.25
CA GLN A 70 8.07 -6.32 2.87
C GLN A 70 6.63 -6.80 2.76
N ASN A 71 6.31 -7.96 3.33
CA ASN A 71 4.95 -8.50 3.34
C ASN A 71 3.96 -7.54 4.04
N PHE A 72 4.37 -6.93 5.15
CA PHE A 72 3.59 -5.88 5.83
C PHE A 72 3.30 -4.68 4.91
N LEU A 73 4.31 -4.15 4.22
CA LEU A 73 4.16 -3.00 3.33
C LEU A 73 3.29 -3.34 2.10
N TYR A 74 3.47 -4.52 1.50
CA TYR A 74 2.64 -4.96 0.37
C TYR A 74 1.19 -5.20 0.79
N LEU A 75 0.95 -5.79 1.97
CA LEU A 75 -0.41 -5.95 2.49
C LEU A 75 -1.12 -4.60 2.61
N LEU A 76 -0.46 -3.60 3.23
CA LEU A 76 -1.02 -2.25 3.33
C LEU A 76 -1.23 -1.61 1.96
N CYS A 77 -0.28 -1.77 1.03
CA CYS A 77 -0.41 -1.29 -0.34
C CYS A 77 -1.68 -1.83 -1.01
N PHE A 78 -1.85 -3.14 -1.03
CA PHE A 78 -3.01 -3.77 -1.66
C PHE A 78 -4.32 -3.46 -0.94
N TYR A 79 -4.27 -3.33 0.39
CA TYR A 79 -5.41 -2.91 1.18
C TYR A 79 -5.88 -1.50 0.83
N VAL A 80 -4.97 -0.57 0.55
CA VAL A 80 -5.35 0.78 0.10
C VAL A 80 -6.13 0.73 -1.21
N GLY A 81 -5.70 -0.08 -2.19
CA GLY A 81 -6.48 -0.26 -3.42
C GLY A 81 -7.84 -0.91 -3.18
N HIS A 82 -7.95 -1.83 -2.21
CA HIS A 82 -9.24 -2.39 -1.80
C HIS A 82 -10.19 -1.32 -1.24
N VAL A 83 -9.70 -0.42 -0.39
CA VAL A 83 -10.47 0.73 0.14
C VAL A 83 -10.89 1.67 -0.99
N ILE A 84 -9.99 2.02 -1.91
CA ILE A 84 -10.29 2.87 -3.08
C ILE A 84 -11.39 2.25 -3.94
N ALA A 85 -11.31 0.94 -4.20
CA ALA A 85 -12.31 0.25 -5.01
C ALA A 85 -13.69 0.28 -4.34
N LYS A 86 -13.74 -0.01 -3.04
CA LYS A 86 -14.97 -0.03 -2.25
C LYS A 86 -15.59 1.36 -2.09
N SER A 87 -14.79 2.39 -1.84
CA SER A 87 -15.26 3.76 -1.65
C SER A 87 -15.78 4.38 -2.96
N SER A 88 -15.07 4.19 -4.07
CA SER A 88 -15.42 4.75 -5.38
C SER A 88 -16.49 3.94 -6.12
N GLY A 89 -16.64 2.65 -5.78
CA GLY A 89 -17.48 1.70 -6.53
C GLY A 89 -16.88 1.30 -7.89
N LYS A 90 -15.60 1.62 -8.14
CA LYS A 90 -14.88 1.31 -9.37
C LYS A 90 -13.84 0.23 -9.11
N ALA A 91 -13.65 -0.68 -10.06
CA ALA A 91 -12.57 -1.66 -9.97
C ALA A 91 -11.20 -0.96 -10.08
N VAL A 92 -10.22 -1.51 -9.36
CA VAL A 92 -8.80 -1.13 -9.51
C VAL A 92 -8.05 -2.26 -10.19
N ARG A 93 -6.99 -1.92 -10.92
CA ARG A 93 -6.02 -2.88 -11.43
C ARG A 93 -4.65 -2.61 -10.83
N TRP A 94 -3.84 -3.64 -10.72
CA TRP A 94 -2.48 -3.53 -10.26
C TRP A 94 -1.49 -3.78 -11.40
N LEU A 95 -0.49 -2.92 -11.49
CA LEU A 95 0.62 -3.03 -12.44
C LEU A 95 1.94 -3.17 -11.70
N SER A 96 2.83 -4.01 -12.25
CA SER A 96 4.25 -3.96 -11.89
C SER A 96 4.89 -2.67 -12.42
N TYR A 97 6.12 -2.37 -12.01
CA TYR A 97 6.86 -1.23 -12.56
C TYR A 97 6.98 -1.31 -14.09
N GLN A 98 7.31 -2.50 -14.62
CA GLN A 98 7.48 -2.72 -16.06
C GLN A 98 6.14 -2.57 -16.81
N ASP A 99 5.05 -3.12 -16.25
CA ASP A 99 3.72 -2.96 -16.87
C ASP A 99 3.25 -1.49 -16.85
N MET A 100 3.54 -0.77 -15.76
CA MET A 100 3.25 0.66 -15.65
C MET A 100 3.98 1.47 -16.72
N LEU A 101 5.26 1.17 -16.98
CA LEU A 101 6.01 1.83 -18.05
C LEU A 101 5.51 1.44 -19.46
N ASN A 102 5.00 0.22 -19.64
CA ASN A 102 4.43 -0.18 -20.92
C ASN A 102 3.12 0.57 -21.21
N GLU A 103 2.29 0.82 -20.19
CA GLU A 103 1.04 1.56 -20.33
C GLU A 103 1.25 3.09 -20.34
N ILE A 104 2.25 3.59 -19.60
CA ILE A 104 2.53 5.02 -19.45
C ILE A 104 4.05 5.26 -19.56
N PRO A 105 4.64 5.21 -20.78
CA PRO A 105 6.10 5.29 -20.97
C PRO A 105 6.75 6.56 -20.41
N ASP A 106 6.04 7.69 -20.49
CA ASP A 106 6.51 9.00 -20.03
C ASP A 106 6.73 9.07 -18.52
N ASN A 107 6.22 8.09 -17.75
CA ASN A 107 6.41 8.03 -16.30
C ASN A 107 7.82 7.64 -15.87
N ARG A 108 8.66 7.10 -16.77
CA ARG A 108 10.04 6.69 -16.43
C ARG A 108 10.86 7.83 -15.85
N GLN A 109 10.65 9.06 -16.32
CA GLN A 109 11.38 10.24 -15.85
C GLN A 109 10.95 10.68 -14.44
N PHE A 110 9.75 10.30 -14.00
CA PHE A 110 9.18 10.70 -12.72
C PHE A 110 9.27 9.60 -11.65
N PHE A 111 9.30 8.33 -12.08
CA PHE A 111 9.27 7.18 -11.20
C PHE A 111 10.46 6.23 -11.50
N PRO A 112 11.49 6.18 -10.64
CA PRO A 112 12.57 5.22 -10.79
C PRO A 112 12.08 3.80 -10.47
N GLU A 113 12.79 2.78 -10.97
CA GLU A 113 12.55 1.38 -10.60
C GLU A 113 13.04 1.15 -9.17
N CYS A 114 12.11 1.03 -8.21
CA CYS A 114 12.43 0.81 -6.81
C CYS A 114 11.28 0.11 -6.08
N PHE A 115 11.48 -0.17 -4.79
CA PHE A 115 10.45 -0.82 -3.97
C PHE A 115 9.15 -0.01 -3.96
N GLN A 116 9.22 1.32 -3.79
CA GLN A 116 8.05 2.19 -3.76
C GLN A 116 7.22 2.14 -5.04
N THR A 117 7.84 1.91 -6.20
CA THR A 117 7.17 1.90 -7.52
C THR A 117 6.86 0.48 -8.02
N SER A 118 7.17 -0.54 -7.20
CA SER A 118 7.01 -1.94 -7.58
C SER A 118 5.55 -2.40 -7.75
N ALA A 119 4.59 -1.68 -7.15
CA ALA A 119 3.17 -1.93 -7.28
C ALA A 119 2.40 -0.62 -7.47
N THR A 120 1.78 -0.46 -8.64
CA THR A 120 0.99 0.72 -9.00
C THR A 120 -0.49 0.36 -9.06
N CYS A 121 -1.33 1.11 -8.36
CA CYS A 121 -2.78 0.99 -8.38
C CYS A 121 -3.34 1.87 -9.49
N ILE A 122 -4.04 1.27 -10.45
CA ILE A 122 -4.69 1.95 -11.56
C ILE A 122 -6.19 2.00 -11.29
N THR A 123 -6.76 3.19 -11.40
CA THR A 123 -8.20 3.44 -11.42
C THR A 123 -8.60 3.92 -12.82
N PRO A 124 -9.91 3.97 -13.17
CA PRO A 124 -10.33 4.49 -14.47
C PRO A 124 -9.97 5.96 -14.74
N VAL A 125 -9.58 6.74 -13.72
CA VAL A 125 -9.37 8.20 -13.83
C VAL A 125 -7.98 8.65 -13.39
N SER A 126 -7.18 7.77 -12.79
CA SER A 126 -5.89 8.11 -12.19
C SER A 126 -5.08 6.85 -11.89
N PHE A 127 -3.79 7.01 -11.60
CA PHE A 127 -2.98 5.99 -10.94
C PHE A 127 -2.47 6.49 -9.60
N PHE A 128 -2.14 5.56 -8.73
CA PHE A 128 -1.61 5.81 -7.41
C PHE A 128 -0.49 4.82 -7.09
N VAL A 129 0.51 5.28 -6.34
CA VAL A 129 1.67 4.48 -5.91
C VAL A 129 1.64 4.38 -4.38
N PRO A 130 0.88 3.41 -3.80
CA PRO A 130 0.62 3.40 -2.37
C PRO A 130 1.86 3.21 -1.51
N LEU A 131 2.80 2.37 -1.95
CA LEU A 131 4.05 2.13 -1.24
C LEU A 131 4.87 3.41 -1.07
N HIS A 132 4.80 4.37 -2.00
CA HIS A 132 5.43 5.68 -1.83
C HIS A 132 4.83 6.44 -0.65
N SER A 133 3.50 6.61 -0.59
CA SER A 133 2.86 7.29 0.56
C SER A 133 3.09 6.57 1.89
N ILE A 134 3.03 5.22 1.90
CA ILE A 134 3.25 4.41 3.09
C ILE A 134 4.69 4.58 3.61
N THR A 135 5.68 4.45 2.72
CA THR A 135 7.10 4.56 3.09
C THR A 135 7.45 6.00 3.52
N MET A 136 6.93 7.03 2.83
CA MET A 136 7.09 8.42 3.26
C MET A 136 6.54 8.65 4.67
N ARG A 137 5.39 8.05 5.04
CA ARG A 137 4.86 8.19 6.41
C ARG A 137 5.67 7.41 7.44
N LEU A 138 6.18 6.24 7.05
CA LEU A 138 6.87 5.31 7.96
C LEU A 138 8.31 5.74 8.28
N PHE A 139 9.02 6.34 7.33
CA PHE A 139 10.46 6.59 7.46
C PHE A 139 10.83 8.06 7.57
N GLU A 140 10.04 8.98 7.00
CA GLU A 140 10.41 10.39 7.01
C GLU A 140 10.09 11.06 8.37
N PRO A 141 11.07 11.76 8.99
CA PRO A 141 10.90 12.31 10.33
C PRO A 141 9.86 13.44 10.40
N ILE A 142 9.69 14.20 9.31
CA ILE A 142 8.67 15.25 9.17
C ILE A 142 7.85 14.93 7.92
N THR A 143 6.63 14.46 8.11
CA THR A 143 5.77 14.07 7.00
C THR A 143 4.32 14.40 7.31
N THR A 144 3.70 15.13 6.39
CA THR A 144 2.24 15.34 6.35
C THR A 144 1.56 14.33 5.41
N LYS A 145 2.33 13.39 4.84
CA LYS A 145 1.79 12.38 3.93
C LYS A 145 0.89 11.44 4.71
N SER A 146 -0.36 11.39 4.28
CA SER A 146 -1.37 10.46 4.78
C SER A 146 -1.70 9.45 3.71
N VAL A 147 -1.72 8.17 4.10
CA VAL A 147 -2.19 7.08 3.26
C VAL A 147 -3.67 7.30 2.93
N ARG A 148 -4.48 7.68 3.94
CA ARG A 148 -5.89 8.03 3.76
C ARG A 148 -6.08 9.17 2.75
N LEU A 149 -5.39 10.31 2.92
CA LEU A 149 -5.60 11.47 2.04
C LEU A 149 -5.13 11.18 0.61
N SER A 150 -4.05 10.40 0.48
CA SER A 150 -3.58 9.95 -0.84
C SER A 150 -4.60 9.03 -1.53
N ALA A 151 -5.27 8.15 -0.77
CA ALA A 151 -6.30 7.25 -1.29
C ALA A 151 -7.60 7.99 -1.64
N GLU A 152 -8.01 8.95 -0.82
CA GLU A 152 -9.23 9.75 -0.99
C GLU A 152 -9.21 10.54 -2.31
N GLY A 153 -8.08 11.18 -2.63
CA GLY A 153 -7.89 11.86 -3.93
C GLY A 153 -8.05 10.94 -5.14
N ASN A 154 -7.85 9.63 -4.98
CA ASN A 154 -8.02 8.61 -6.02
C ASN A 154 -9.39 7.89 -5.95
N SER A 155 -10.25 8.27 -5.00
CA SER A 155 -11.56 7.65 -4.76
C SER A 155 -12.74 8.50 -5.25
N VAL A 156 -12.47 9.67 -5.85
CA VAL A 156 -13.51 10.64 -6.23
C VAL A 156 -14.50 9.99 -7.23
N LYS A 157 -15.76 9.93 -6.81
CA LYS A 157 -16.88 9.60 -7.69
C LYS A 157 -17.12 10.83 -8.57
N ASN A 158 -16.92 10.70 -9.88
CA ASN A 158 -17.48 11.69 -10.79
C ASN A 158 -19.00 11.62 -10.61
N ALA A 159 -19.59 12.76 -10.24
CA ALA A 159 -21.04 12.95 -10.16
C ALA A 159 -21.70 12.71 -11.52
#